data_AF-A0A960CC87-F1
#
_entry.id   AF-A0A960CC87-F1
#
_cell.length_a   1.000
_cell.length_b   1.000
_cell.length_c   1.000
_cell.angle_alpha   90.00
_cell.angle_beta   90.00
_cell.angle_gamma   90.00
#
_symmetry.space_group_name_H-M   'P 1'
#
loop_
_entity.id
_entity.type
_entity.pdbx_description
1 polymer ?
#
loop_
_entity_poly.entity_id
_entity_poly.type
_entity_poly.pdbx_seq_one_letter_code
_entity_poly.pdbx_strand_id
1 'polypeptide(L)' 'MAHLGAVASAATPAPTVAADVAAPIPLAGNGCYWKNCTQAHQNGEGNIPQGSDHYCSKQDRDGDGLACEYYN' A
#
# COMPACT_ATOMS: atom_id res chain seq x y z
N MET A 1 12.07 -57.45 0.58
CA MET A 1 11.79 -56.45 -0.48
C MET A 1 11.43 -55.17 0.24
N ALA A 2 12.32 -54.17 0.20
CA ALA A 2 12.25 -52.96 1.01
C ALA A 2 11.61 -51.83 0.21
N HIS A 3 10.61 -51.14 0.79
CA HIS A 3 10.22 -49.80 0.37
C HIS A 3 10.00 -48.94 1.62
N LEU A 4 11.05 -48.21 2.00
CA LEU A 4 10.99 -47.06 2.89
C LEU A 4 10.39 -45.91 2.08
N GLY A 5 9.34 -45.28 2.59
CA GLY A 5 8.71 -44.10 1.98
C GLY A 5 8.63 -42.95 2.98
N ALA A 6 9.73 -42.23 3.14
CA ALA A 6 9.75 -40.94 3.83
C ALA A 6 9.37 -39.85 2.81
N VAL A 7 8.19 -39.25 2.97
CA VAL A 7 7.85 -38.02 2.22
C VAL A 7 8.22 -36.82 3.08
N ALA A 8 9.26 -36.12 2.65
CA ALA A 8 9.67 -34.83 3.17
C ALA A 8 8.66 -33.76 2.72
N SER A 9 8.00 -33.09 3.66
CA SER A 9 7.22 -31.88 3.35
C SER A 9 8.18 -30.73 3.07
N ALA A 10 8.19 -30.30 1.81
CA ALA A 10 8.95 -29.16 1.32
C ALA A 10 8.46 -27.85 1.97
N ALA A 11 9.42 -27.04 2.41
CA ALA A 11 9.18 -25.65 2.80
C ALA A 11 8.83 -24.82 1.54
N THR A 12 7.68 -24.17 1.55
CA THR A 12 7.30 -23.17 0.54
C THR A 12 8.09 -21.88 0.78
N PRO A 13 8.78 -21.32 -0.23
CA PRO A 13 9.33 -19.98 -0.11
C PRO A 13 8.20 -18.94 -0.13
N ALA A 14 8.29 -17.94 0.77
CA ALA A 14 7.44 -16.76 0.79
C ALA A 14 7.68 -15.91 -0.47
N PRO A 15 6.64 -15.38 -1.14
CA PRO A 15 6.86 -14.38 -2.16
C PRO A 15 7.19 -13.03 -1.50
N THR A 16 8.48 -12.68 -1.49
CA THR A 16 8.91 -11.29 -1.34
C THR A 16 8.54 -10.55 -2.63
N VAL A 17 7.42 -9.85 -2.62
CA VAL A 17 7.12 -8.87 -3.68
C VAL A 17 7.90 -7.61 -3.35
N ALA A 18 9.08 -7.47 -3.95
CA ALA A 18 9.71 -6.18 -4.10
C ALA A 18 8.83 -5.38 -5.07
N ALA A 19 7.98 -4.51 -4.52
CA ALA A 19 7.22 -3.55 -5.32
C ALA A 19 8.16 -2.40 -5.65
N ASP A 20 8.92 -2.51 -6.74
CA ASP A 20 9.42 -1.36 -7.47
C ASP A 20 8.24 -0.72 -8.20
N VAL A 21 7.43 0.05 -7.48
CA VAL A 21 6.55 1.02 -8.13
C VAL A 21 7.38 2.28 -8.25
N ALA A 22 7.66 2.66 -9.50
CA ALA A 22 8.24 3.94 -9.84
C ALA A 22 7.52 5.02 -9.04
N ALA A 23 8.23 5.64 -8.10
CA ALA A 23 7.77 6.77 -7.31
C ALA A 23 7.22 7.79 -8.30
N PRO A 24 5.92 8.04 -8.30
CA PRO A 24 5.43 9.01 -9.23
C PRO A 24 5.89 10.42 -8.75
N ILE A 25 5.91 11.36 -9.69
CA ILE A 25 6.63 12.62 -9.53
C ILE A 25 5.70 13.55 -8.77
N PRO A 26 6.12 14.18 -7.65
CA PRO A 26 5.24 15.04 -6.86
C PRO A 26 4.61 16.08 -7.76
N LEU A 27 3.28 16.07 -7.83
CA LEU A 27 2.52 17.10 -8.52
C LEU A 27 2.73 18.41 -7.77
N ALA A 28 3.78 19.14 -8.14
CA ALA A 28 4.03 20.52 -7.78
C ALA A 28 2.94 21.39 -8.43
N GLY A 29 1.73 21.29 -7.90
CA GLY A 29 0.53 21.86 -8.47
C GLY A 29 -0.50 22.21 -7.41
N ASN A 30 -0.08 22.90 -6.34
CA ASN A 30 -0.94 23.62 -5.38
C ASN A 30 -2.13 22.85 -4.72
N GLY A 31 -2.30 21.55 -4.95
CA GLY A 31 -3.45 20.76 -4.51
C GLY A 31 -3.12 19.28 -4.37
N CYS A 32 -3.83 18.62 -3.45
CA CYS A 32 -3.80 17.17 -3.26
C CYS A 32 -4.29 16.44 -4.52
N TYR A 33 -3.82 15.21 -4.77
CA TYR A 33 -4.33 14.35 -5.86
C TYR A 33 -5.85 14.17 -5.77
N TRP A 34 -6.33 13.80 -4.58
CA TRP A 34 -7.75 13.74 -4.28
C TRP A 34 -8.26 15.11 -3.82
N LYS A 35 -9.48 15.50 -4.20
CA LYS A 35 -10.10 16.72 -3.65
C LYS A 35 -10.29 16.63 -2.13
N ASN A 36 -10.65 15.44 -1.65
CA ASN A 36 -10.86 15.07 -0.26
C ASN A 36 -10.86 13.54 -0.13
N CYS A 37 -10.83 13.04 1.10
CA CYS A 37 -10.81 11.60 1.34
C CYS A 37 -12.08 10.87 0.90
N THR A 38 -13.23 11.55 0.84
CA THR A 38 -14.45 10.96 0.27
C THR A 38 -14.25 10.55 -1.19
N GLN A 39 -13.59 11.39 -1.99
CA GLN A 39 -13.29 11.06 -3.39
C GLN A 39 -12.26 9.93 -3.49
N ALA A 40 -11.24 9.90 -2.61
CA ALA A 40 -10.29 8.79 -2.54
C ALA A 40 -11.01 7.46 -2.26
N HIS A 41 -11.86 7.45 -1.22
CA HIS A 41 -12.59 6.25 -0.81
C HIS A 41 -13.58 5.77 -1.88
N GLN A 42 -14.24 6.68 -2.59
CA GLN A 42 -15.12 6.36 -3.73
C GLN A 42 -14.37 5.67 -4.87
N ASN A 43 -13.08 5.98 -5.02
CA ASN A 43 -12.19 5.37 -5.99
C ASN A 43 -11.44 4.15 -5.44
N GLY A 44 -11.76 3.70 -4.22
CA GLY A 44 -11.15 2.53 -3.59
C GLY A 44 -9.78 2.78 -2.97
N GLU A 45 -9.40 4.04 -2.78
CA GLU A 45 -8.14 4.41 -2.14
C GLU A 45 -8.34 4.95 -0.73
N GLY A 46 -7.50 4.48 0.20
CA GLY A 46 -7.37 4.97 1.57
C GLY A 46 -6.15 4.34 2.23
N ASN A 47 -5.83 4.77 3.45
CA ASN A 47 -4.56 4.43 4.13
C ASN A 47 -3.34 4.78 3.25
N ILE A 48 -3.34 5.98 2.68
CA ILE A 48 -2.36 6.40 1.68
C ILE A 48 -1.06 6.82 2.39
N PRO A 49 0.05 6.08 2.24
CA PRO A 49 1.29 6.37 2.97
C PRO A 49 2.00 7.61 2.41
N GLN A 50 2.76 8.32 3.26
CA GLN A 50 3.58 9.50 2.90
C GLN A 50 4.49 9.35 1.67
N GLY A 51 4.87 8.12 1.31
CA GLY A 51 5.66 7.82 0.11
C GLY A 51 4.85 7.61 -1.17
N SER A 52 3.52 7.70 -1.12
CA SER A 52 2.62 7.58 -2.27
C SER A 52 2.43 8.94 -2.93
N ASP A 53 2.27 8.95 -4.25
CA ASP A 53 1.89 10.18 -4.97
C ASP A 53 0.53 10.71 -4.66
N HIS A 54 -0.35 9.82 -4.19
CA HIS A 54 -1.69 10.19 -3.82
C HIS A 54 -1.71 10.74 -2.38
N TYR A 55 -0.57 10.74 -1.68
CA TYR A 55 -0.47 11.30 -0.35
C TYR A 55 -0.66 12.82 -0.40
N CYS A 56 -1.44 13.32 0.54
CA CYS A 56 -1.51 14.74 0.80
C CYS A 56 -1.50 15.00 2.30
N SER A 57 -0.57 15.83 2.76
CA SER A 57 -0.49 16.23 4.17
C SER A 57 -1.73 16.98 4.68
N LYS A 58 -2.53 17.58 3.79
CA LYS A 58 -3.83 18.19 4.18
C LYS A 58 -4.92 17.16 4.43
N GLN A 59 -4.71 15.91 4.02
CA GLN A 59 -5.64 14.79 4.12
C GLN A 59 -5.21 13.77 5.19
N ASP A 60 -3.99 13.90 5.70
CA ASP A 60 -3.48 13.30 6.92
C ASP A 60 -3.79 14.25 8.08
N ARG A 61 -4.89 13.99 8.79
CA ARG A 61 -5.45 14.95 9.77
C ARG A 61 -4.66 14.99 11.06
N ASP A 62 -4.16 13.85 11.48
CA ASP A 62 -3.40 13.63 12.71
C ASP A 62 -1.88 13.66 12.48
N GLY A 63 -1.42 13.64 11.23
CA GLY A 63 -0.02 13.80 10.87
C GLY A 63 0.79 12.56 11.14
N ASP A 64 0.17 11.38 11.13
CA ASP A 64 0.80 10.10 11.44
C ASP A 64 1.52 9.47 10.23
N GLY A 65 1.33 10.08 9.05
CA GLY A 65 1.89 9.65 7.79
C GLY A 65 0.98 8.77 6.94
N LEU A 66 -0.29 8.64 7.31
CA LEU A 66 -1.34 7.96 6.54
C LEU A 66 -2.47 8.94 6.21
N ALA A 67 -2.56 9.34 4.94
CA ALA A 67 -3.69 10.15 4.48
C ALA A 67 -4.92 9.28 4.18
N CYS A 68 -6.11 9.84 4.45
CA CYS A 68 -7.39 9.23 4.10
C CYS A 68 -7.58 7.78 4.60
N GLU A 69 -7.25 7.52 5.86
CA GLU A 69 -7.41 6.22 6.48
C GLU A 69 -8.85 5.69 6.41
N TYR A 70 -8.99 4.37 6.37
CA TYR A 70 -10.28 3.70 6.56
C TYR A 70 -10.46 3.39 8.04
N TYR A 71 -11.24 4.21 8.74
CA TYR A 71 -11.67 3.88 10.10
C TYR A 71 -12.68 2.73 10.03
N ASN A 72 -12.41 1.67 10.79
CA ASN A 72 -13.24 0.47 10.90
C ASN A 72 -14.13 0.54 12.15
#